data_AF-A0A2K1NLB6-F1
#
_entry.id   AF-A0A2K1NLB6-F1
#
_cell.length_a   1.000
_cell.length_b   1.000
_cell.length_c   1.000
_cell.angle_alpha   90.00
_cell.angle_beta   90.00
_cell.angle_gamma   90.00
#
_symmetry.space_group_name_H-M   'P 1'
#
loop_
_entity.id
_entity.type
_entity.pdbx_description
1 polymer ?
#
loop_
_entity_poly.entity_id
_entity_poly.type
_entity_poly.pdbx_seq_one_letter_code
_entity_poly.pdbx_strand_id
1 'polypeptide(L)'
;MEKLIEFAISYLNKYKSFLADEFQHFFFGAVYDGEDKFPVYCIFIDEEGRVFETLGPDKPGKVMSVLYPTYYNDPDILLKKYTELSKQYNKIIQPDTAFGIVQSPFKITSYRVWGNERLIKKLIFSEKLKGEEYISLYQSITDEKLKFIIEHYKQWDDDIFYFPYLKDIHVLFKVPDHISSSEVSIYIEIGRILKEKVLRGYNFLENSYKLPEMKVKAPALAVFKTPADRILDIDFKSIYDQFIKKTAKIVDQINEIKIEL
;
A
#
# COMPACT_ATOMS: atom_id res chain seq x y z
N MET A 1 0.33 22.30 16.36
CA MET A 1 -0.65 21.19 16.55
C MET A 1 -1.98 21.74 17.03
N GLU A 2 -1.99 22.59 18.06
CA GLU A 2 -3.22 23.25 18.56
C GLU A 2 -4.06 23.92 17.46
N LYS A 3 -3.47 24.79 16.63
CA LYS A 3 -4.18 25.45 15.52
C LYS A 3 -4.86 24.46 14.54
N LEU A 4 -4.25 23.30 14.30
CA LEU A 4 -4.83 22.28 13.42
C LEU A 4 -6.02 21.60 14.09
N ILE A 5 -5.92 21.32 15.40
CA ILE A 5 -7.01 20.75 16.20
C ILE A 5 -8.18 21.74 16.27
N GLU A 6 -7.92 23.02 16.54
CA GLU A 6 -8.94 24.07 16.55
C GLU A 6 -9.66 24.18 15.19
N PHE A 7 -8.88 24.18 14.10
CA PHE A 7 -9.44 24.18 12.75
C PHE A 7 -10.31 22.94 12.50
N ALA A 8 -9.81 21.75 12.85
CA ALA A 8 -10.52 20.49 12.67
C ALA A 8 -11.86 20.47 13.42
N ILE A 9 -11.87 20.86 14.70
CA ILE A 9 -13.08 20.93 15.52
C ILE A 9 -14.06 21.94 14.92
N SER A 10 -13.59 23.13 14.56
CA SER A 10 -14.42 24.16 13.90
C SER A 10 -15.02 23.65 12.59
N TYR A 11 -14.23 22.95 11.78
CA TYR A 11 -14.67 22.38 10.50
C TYR A 11 -15.69 21.25 10.68
N LEU A 12 -15.48 20.34 11.64
CA LEU A 12 -16.46 19.30 11.98
C LEU A 12 -17.77 19.92 12.47
N ASN A 13 -17.70 20.91 13.37
CA ASN A 13 -18.88 21.59 13.91
C ASN A 13 -19.65 22.34 12.83
N LYS A 14 -18.97 22.95 11.85
CA LYS A 14 -19.62 23.60 10.69
C LYS A 14 -20.53 22.65 9.93
N TYR A 15 -20.14 21.38 9.79
CA TYR A 15 -20.92 20.39 9.03
C TYR A 15 -21.79 19.48 9.91
N LYS A 16 -21.77 19.66 11.24
CA LYS A 16 -22.42 18.75 12.20
C LYS A 16 -23.88 18.42 11.86
N SER A 17 -24.67 19.39 11.40
CA SER A 17 -26.08 19.18 11.01
C SER A 17 -26.28 18.31 9.76
N PHE A 18 -25.23 18.05 8.99
CA PHE A 18 -25.24 17.23 7.79
C PHE A 18 -24.52 15.89 7.97
N LEU A 19 -23.81 15.71 9.09
CA LEU A 19 -23.13 14.48 9.45
C LEU A 19 -24.12 13.57 10.17
N ALA A 20 -24.18 12.29 9.79
CA ALA A 20 -25.11 11.35 10.41
C ALA A 20 -24.62 10.90 11.80
N ASP A 21 -25.41 11.10 12.85
CA ASP A 21 -25.01 10.83 14.23
C ASP A 21 -24.64 9.35 14.51
N GLU A 22 -25.08 8.43 13.64
CA GLU A 22 -24.75 7.00 13.73
C GLU A 22 -23.30 6.66 13.37
N PHE A 23 -22.62 7.54 12.63
CA PHE A 23 -21.22 7.35 12.23
C PHE A 23 -20.27 8.20 13.04
N GLN A 24 -19.11 7.63 13.35
CA GLN A 24 -18.02 8.42 13.90
C GLN A 24 -17.33 9.18 12.76
N HIS A 25 -17.22 10.49 12.92
CA HIS A 25 -16.63 11.40 11.95
C HIS A 25 -15.25 11.88 12.42
N PHE A 26 -14.34 12.02 11.47
CA PHE A 26 -13.01 12.56 11.70
C PHE A 26 -12.69 13.60 10.64
N PHE A 27 -12.14 14.72 11.08
CA PHE A 27 -11.31 15.52 10.21
C PHE A 27 -10.01 14.76 9.98
N PHE A 28 -9.54 14.69 8.73
CA PHE A 28 -8.23 14.15 8.41
C PHE A 28 -7.34 15.19 7.76
N GLY A 29 -6.04 15.07 8.02
CA GLY A 29 -4.98 15.63 7.20
C GLY A 29 -4.07 14.51 6.72
N ALA A 30 -3.86 14.40 5.42
CA ALA A 30 -2.95 13.43 4.82
C ALA A 30 -1.78 14.18 4.20
N VAL A 31 -0.56 13.68 4.43
CA VAL A 31 0.66 14.07 3.73
C VAL A 31 1.17 12.85 2.98
N TYR A 32 1.41 13.01 1.68
CA TYR A 32 1.87 11.94 0.81
C TYR A 32 2.95 12.46 -0.14
N ASP A 33 3.75 11.56 -0.67
CA ASP A 33 4.73 11.90 -1.70
C ASP A 33 4.05 11.98 -3.07
N GLY A 34 4.23 13.09 -3.79
CA GLY A 34 3.66 13.30 -5.13
C GLY A 34 4.17 12.29 -6.17
N GLU A 35 5.35 11.71 -5.93
CA GLU A 35 5.94 10.65 -6.76
C GLU A 35 5.61 9.24 -6.25
N ASP A 36 4.80 9.11 -5.20
CA ASP A 36 4.34 7.82 -4.65
C ASP A 36 5.47 6.91 -4.09
N LYS A 37 6.63 7.46 -3.69
CA LYS A 37 7.81 6.67 -3.24
C LYS A 37 7.90 6.42 -1.73
N PHE A 38 6.92 6.90 -0.96
CA PHE A 38 6.88 6.75 0.49
C PHE A 38 5.43 6.53 0.98
N PRO A 39 5.22 5.77 2.08
CA PRO A 39 3.89 5.60 2.66
C PRO A 39 3.25 6.92 3.07
N VAL A 40 1.92 6.98 3.00
CA VAL A 40 1.12 8.14 3.37
C VAL A 40 1.06 8.28 4.89
N TYR A 41 1.36 9.48 5.38
CA TYR A 41 1.13 9.87 6.76
C TYR A 41 -0.22 10.55 6.89
N CYS A 42 -1.06 10.11 7.82
CA CYS A 42 -2.35 10.73 8.10
C CYS A 42 -2.46 11.10 9.58
N ILE A 43 -3.15 12.20 9.85
CA ILE A 43 -3.63 12.60 11.17
C ILE A 43 -5.16 12.63 11.12
N PHE A 44 -5.79 12.15 12.18
CA PHE A 44 -7.23 12.13 12.35
C PHE A 44 -7.61 12.79 13.67
N ILE A 45 -8.61 13.66 13.62
CA ILE A 45 -9.06 14.48 14.74
C ILE A 45 -10.57 14.37 14.81
N ASP A 46 -11.10 14.00 15.98
CA ASP A 46 -12.54 13.93 16.20
C ASP A 46 -13.12 15.23 16.80
N GLU A 47 -14.43 15.26 17.02
CA GLU A 47 -15.14 16.43 17.55
C GLU A 47 -14.70 16.84 18.97
N GLU A 48 -14.10 15.91 19.73
CA GLU A 48 -13.55 16.17 21.07
C GLU A 48 -12.09 16.66 21.01
N GLY A 49 -11.52 16.79 19.81
CA GLY A 49 -10.11 17.16 19.61
C GLY A 49 -9.13 16.04 19.90
N ARG A 50 -9.60 14.78 20.05
CA ARG A 50 -8.71 13.63 20.25
C ARG A 50 -8.04 13.30 18.92
N VAL A 51 -6.74 13.05 18.99
CA VAL A 51 -5.90 12.85 17.81
C VAL A 51 -5.35 11.44 17.77
N PHE A 52 -5.34 10.83 16.59
CA PHE A 52 -4.45 9.72 16.28
C PHE A 52 -3.81 9.91 14.90
N GLU A 53 -2.65 9.31 14.71
CA GLU A 53 -1.81 9.42 13.53
C GLU A 53 -1.52 8.03 12.98
N THR A 54 -1.37 7.92 11.67
CA THR A 54 -1.12 6.65 10.98
C THR A 54 -0.07 6.82 9.89
N LEU A 55 0.72 5.77 9.64
CA LEU A 55 1.55 5.63 8.44
C LEU A 55 1.07 4.38 7.68
N GLY A 56 0.67 4.53 6.41
CA GLY A 56 0.04 3.46 5.63
C GLY A 56 0.16 3.64 4.12
N PRO A 57 -0.35 2.71 3.31
CA PRO A 57 -0.14 2.73 1.86
C PRO A 57 -1.01 3.73 1.09
N ASP A 58 -2.15 4.11 1.66
CA ASP A 58 -3.17 4.83 0.92
C ASP A 58 -3.70 6.04 1.70
N LYS A 59 -3.91 7.14 0.97
CA LYS A 59 -4.63 8.30 1.49
C LYS A 59 -6.14 8.03 1.54
N PRO A 60 -6.88 8.64 2.49
CA PRO A 60 -8.32 8.36 2.64
C PRO A 60 -9.12 8.48 1.35
N GLY A 61 -8.90 9.52 0.55
CA GLY A 61 -9.62 9.72 -0.72
C GLY A 61 -9.39 8.64 -1.80
N LYS A 62 -8.48 7.68 -1.60
CA LYS A 62 -8.28 6.53 -2.48
C LYS A 62 -9.05 5.28 -2.03
N VAL A 63 -9.35 5.15 -0.74
CA VAL A 63 -9.85 3.90 -0.13
C VAL A 63 -11.20 4.06 0.58
N MET A 64 -11.63 5.29 0.80
CA MET A 64 -12.92 5.61 1.40
C MET A 64 -13.46 6.95 0.90
N SER A 65 -14.76 7.18 1.10
CA SER A 65 -15.42 8.43 0.72
C SER A 65 -14.98 9.59 1.61
N VAL A 66 -14.64 10.71 0.97
CA VAL A 66 -14.38 11.99 1.65
C VAL A 66 -15.61 12.88 1.44
N LEU A 67 -16.32 13.19 2.53
CA LEU A 67 -17.61 13.89 2.46
C LEU A 67 -17.45 15.39 2.18
N TYR A 68 -16.46 16.02 2.82
CA TYR A 68 -16.21 17.46 2.72
C TYR A 68 -14.72 17.71 2.55
N PRO A 69 -14.19 17.58 1.32
CA PRO A 69 -12.80 17.93 1.02
C PRO A 69 -12.52 19.39 1.34
N THR A 70 -11.34 19.69 1.84
CA THR A 70 -10.96 21.06 2.20
C THR A 70 -9.47 21.31 2.05
N TYR A 71 -9.09 22.56 2.30
CA TYR A 71 -7.71 23.02 2.35
C TYR A 71 -7.41 23.62 3.72
N TYR A 72 -6.21 23.36 4.23
CA TYR A 72 -5.70 23.95 5.46
C TYR A 72 -4.44 24.75 5.14
N ASN A 73 -4.45 26.04 5.47
CA ASN A 73 -3.44 26.99 5.02
C ASN A 73 -2.07 26.87 5.74
N ASP A 74 -1.98 26.12 6.85
CA ASP A 74 -0.78 26.03 7.69
C ASP A 74 -0.32 24.56 7.92
N PRO A 75 -0.05 23.78 6.85
CA PRO A 75 0.26 22.36 6.96
C PRO A 75 1.68 22.06 7.46
N ASP A 76 2.49 23.07 7.76
CA ASP A 76 3.93 22.98 8.03
C ASP A 76 4.30 21.94 9.09
N ILE A 77 3.50 21.82 10.15
CA ILE A 77 3.74 20.82 11.19
C ILE A 77 3.62 19.38 10.67
N LEU A 78 2.68 19.12 9.76
CA LEU A 78 2.49 17.80 9.16
C LEU A 78 3.60 17.52 8.14
N LEU A 79 3.94 18.52 7.32
CA LEU A 79 5.03 18.45 6.34
C LEU A 79 6.38 18.16 7.02
N LYS A 80 6.66 18.85 8.13
CA LYS A 80 7.87 18.64 8.93
C LYS A 80 7.94 17.20 9.47
N LYS A 81 6.88 16.73 10.13
CA LYS A 81 6.81 15.36 10.64
C LYS A 81 7.04 14.33 9.53
N TYR A 82 6.38 14.50 8.40
CA TYR A 82 6.50 13.59 7.26
C TYR A 82 7.92 13.57 6.68
N THR A 83 8.55 14.73 6.56
CA THR A 83 9.94 14.88 6.09
C THR A 83 10.95 14.28 7.07
N GLU A 84 10.72 14.42 8.38
CA GLU A 84 11.56 13.78 9.40
C GLU A 84 11.44 12.25 9.35
N LEU A 85 10.21 11.73 9.19
CA LEU A 85 9.98 10.30 9.00
C LEU A 85 10.68 9.78 7.75
N SER A 86 10.58 10.45 6.60
CA SER A 86 11.21 9.99 5.36
C SER A 86 12.75 9.94 5.45
N LYS A 87 13.35 10.91 6.16
CA LYS A 87 14.80 10.97 6.39
C LYS A 87 15.33 9.77 7.17
N GLN A 88 14.55 9.23 8.13
CA GLN A 88 14.94 8.03 8.88
C GLN A 88 15.17 6.80 7.97
N TYR A 89 14.53 6.80 6.80
CA TYR A 89 14.62 5.73 5.80
C TYR A 89 15.42 6.16 4.55
N ASN A 90 16.14 7.28 4.60
CA ASN A 90 16.89 7.84 3.46
C ASN A 90 16.03 8.07 2.20
N LYS A 91 14.75 8.44 2.38
CA LYS A 91 13.82 8.69 1.27
C LYS A 91 13.71 10.19 0.99
N ILE A 92 13.94 10.54 -0.27
CA ILE A 92 13.70 11.88 -0.82
C ILE A 92 12.25 11.91 -1.31
N ILE A 93 11.50 12.92 -0.87
CA ILE A 93 10.05 13.04 -1.10
C ILE A 93 9.70 14.45 -1.63
N GLN A 94 8.60 14.54 -2.35
CA GLN A 94 7.94 15.79 -2.74
C GLN A 94 6.55 15.81 -2.07
N PRO A 95 6.47 16.33 -0.84
CA PRO A 95 5.25 16.22 -0.06
C PRO A 95 4.11 17.07 -0.62
N ASP A 96 2.93 16.48 -0.65
CA ASP A 96 1.66 17.13 -0.97
C ASP A 96 0.62 16.76 0.11
N THR A 97 -0.47 17.52 0.19
CA THR A 97 -1.43 17.43 1.29
C THR A 97 -2.86 17.30 0.81
N ALA A 98 -3.68 16.60 1.60
CA ALA A 98 -5.12 16.52 1.39
C ALA A 98 -5.84 16.56 2.73
N PHE A 99 -6.97 17.27 2.78
CA PHE A 99 -7.77 17.41 3.99
C PHE A 99 -9.24 17.18 3.71
N GLY A 100 -9.99 16.84 4.75
CA GLY A 100 -11.45 16.79 4.68
C GLY A 100 -12.06 16.00 5.83
N ILE A 101 -13.32 15.64 5.67
CA ILE A 101 -14.04 14.80 6.63
C ILE A 101 -14.21 13.39 6.07
N VAL A 102 -13.89 12.41 6.91
CA VAL A 102 -14.15 10.98 6.68
C VAL A 102 -15.02 10.44 7.80
N GLN A 103 -15.69 9.32 7.54
CA GLN A 103 -16.56 8.66 8.51
C GLN A 103 -16.30 7.16 8.58
N SER A 104 -16.68 6.54 9.68
CA SER A 104 -16.75 5.08 9.79
C SER A 104 -17.74 4.49 8.77
N PRO A 105 -17.52 3.27 8.21
CA PRO A 105 -16.42 2.34 8.48
C PRO A 105 -15.07 2.87 7.99
N PHE A 106 -14.06 2.73 8.85
CA PHE A 106 -12.76 3.33 8.64
C PHE A 106 -11.87 2.34 7.87
N LYS A 107 -11.53 2.66 6.63
CA LYS A 107 -10.78 1.75 5.72
C LYS A 107 -9.31 2.12 5.57
N ILE A 108 -8.74 2.76 6.59
CA ILE A 108 -7.35 3.23 6.57
C ILE A 108 -6.43 2.15 7.10
N THR A 109 -5.78 1.46 6.17
CA THR A 109 -4.78 0.46 6.52
C THR A 109 -3.54 1.13 7.08
N SER A 110 -3.05 0.64 8.23
CA SER A 110 -1.98 1.31 8.97
C SER A 110 -0.83 0.34 9.27
N TYR A 111 0.38 0.69 8.87
CA TYR A 111 1.60 0.00 9.28
C TYR A 111 2.10 0.46 10.65
N ARG A 112 1.84 1.72 11.00
CA ARG A 112 2.10 2.30 12.32
C ARG A 112 0.93 3.19 12.71
N VAL A 113 0.61 3.20 14.00
CA VAL A 113 -0.47 4.00 14.59
C VAL A 113 0.00 4.54 15.94
N TRP A 114 -0.26 5.81 16.21
CA TRP A 114 0.07 6.44 17.50
C TRP A 114 -0.91 7.56 17.85
N GLY A 115 -0.92 8.02 19.11
CA GLY A 115 -1.85 9.04 19.61
C GLY A 115 -2.80 8.51 20.67
N ASN A 116 -4.08 8.94 20.64
CA ASN A 116 -5.06 8.62 21.66
C ASN A 116 -5.40 7.11 21.69
N GLU A 117 -4.86 6.40 22.68
CA GLU A 117 -5.04 4.94 22.78
C GLU A 117 -6.48 4.48 22.91
N ARG A 118 -7.32 5.24 23.65
CA ARG A 118 -8.72 4.87 23.87
C ARG A 118 -9.48 4.88 22.55
N LEU A 119 -9.23 5.91 21.74
CA LEU A 119 -9.81 6.05 20.41
C LEU A 119 -9.33 4.93 19.47
N ILE A 120 -8.02 4.67 19.45
CA ILE A 120 -7.41 3.59 18.65
C ILE A 120 -8.02 2.23 19.02
N LYS A 121 -8.11 1.90 20.32
CA LYS A 121 -8.71 0.64 20.81
C LYS A 121 -10.18 0.51 20.42
N LYS A 122 -10.95 1.61 20.46
CA LYS A 122 -12.35 1.63 20.01
C LYS A 122 -12.46 1.31 18.51
N LEU A 123 -11.61 1.91 17.67
CA LEU A 123 -11.61 1.67 16.22
C LEU A 123 -11.23 0.22 15.90
N ILE A 124 -10.18 -0.31 16.52
CA ILE A 124 -9.77 -1.72 16.36
C ILE A 124 -10.87 -2.67 16.82
N PHE A 125 -11.56 -2.36 17.91
CA PHE A 125 -12.69 -3.18 18.36
C PHE A 125 -13.81 -3.19 17.31
N SER A 126 -14.13 -2.03 16.71
CA SER A 126 -15.10 -1.96 15.63
C SER A 126 -14.68 -2.74 14.37
N GLU A 127 -13.40 -2.75 14.03
CA GLU A 127 -12.85 -3.55 12.91
C GLU A 127 -13.03 -5.05 13.19
N LYS A 128 -12.66 -5.48 14.40
CA LYS A 128 -12.78 -6.89 14.83
C LYS A 128 -14.22 -7.40 14.76
N LEU A 129 -15.20 -6.59 15.18
CA LEU A 129 -16.62 -6.93 15.07
C LEU A 129 -17.07 -7.15 13.61
N LYS A 130 -16.39 -6.52 12.65
CA LYS A 130 -16.70 -6.61 11.21
C LYS A 130 -15.82 -7.62 10.46
N GLY A 131 -14.86 -8.26 11.13
CA GLY A 131 -13.87 -9.12 10.47
C GLY A 131 -12.93 -8.34 9.54
N GLU A 132 -12.73 -7.06 9.81
CA GLU A 132 -11.85 -6.17 9.04
C GLU A 132 -10.48 -6.02 9.75
N GLU A 133 -9.45 -5.70 8.97
CA GLU A 133 -8.08 -5.52 9.48
C GLU A 133 -7.45 -4.32 8.76
N TYR A 134 -7.78 -3.12 9.22
CA TYR A 134 -7.28 -1.87 8.64
C TYR A 134 -6.27 -1.21 9.58
N ILE A 135 -6.74 -0.56 10.65
CA ILE A 135 -5.87 0.00 11.69
C ILE A 135 -5.12 -1.15 12.35
N SER A 136 -5.83 -2.21 12.76
CA SER A 136 -5.25 -3.34 13.52
C SER A 136 -4.03 -4.03 12.88
N LEU A 137 -3.82 -3.88 11.56
CA LEU A 137 -2.63 -4.37 10.87
C LEU A 137 -1.31 -3.89 11.52
N TYR A 138 -1.27 -2.70 12.12
CA TYR A 138 -0.02 -2.19 12.72
C TYR A 138 0.54 -3.11 13.81
N GLN A 139 -0.32 -3.95 14.40
CA GLN A 139 0.04 -4.88 15.47
C GLN A 139 0.86 -6.08 14.96
N SER A 140 0.78 -6.42 13.68
CA SER A 140 1.49 -7.56 13.07
C SER A 140 2.72 -7.14 12.23
N ILE A 141 2.86 -5.84 11.93
CA ILE A 141 3.98 -5.28 11.18
C ILE A 141 5.15 -4.95 12.12
N THR A 142 6.19 -5.78 12.09
CA THR A 142 7.45 -5.53 12.81
C THR A 142 8.24 -4.37 12.20
N ASP A 143 9.28 -3.89 12.88
CA ASP A 143 10.18 -2.86 12.32
C ASP A 143 10.91 -3.33 11.08
N GLU A 144 11.30 -4.60 11.03
CA GLU A 144 11.92 -5.23 9.87
C GLU A 144 10.97 -5.24 8.65
N LYS A 145 9.71 -5.66 8.85
CA LYS A 145 8.70 -5.64 7.78
C LYS A 145 8.41 -4.22 7.31
N LEU A 146 8.29 -3.26 8.24
CA LEU A 146 8.09 -1.86 7.87
C LEU A 146 9.25 -1.32 7.05
N LYS A 147 10.49 -1.60 7.47
CA LYS A 147 11.70 -1.19 6.76
C LYS A 147 11.71 -1.76 5.34
N PHE A 148 11.45 -3.07 5.19
CA PHE A 148 11.35 -3.70 3.88
C PHE A 148 10.29 -3.03 3.00
N ILE A 149 9.08 -2.79 3.53
CA ILE A 149 7.98 -2.15 2.80
C ILE A 149 8.36 -0.75 2.32
N ILE A 150 8.99 0.05 3.18
CA ILE A 150 9.42 1.41 2.84
C ILE A 150 10.55 1.39 1.82
N GLU A 151 11.54 0.52 2.00
CA GLU A 151 12.65 0.36 1.07
C GLU A 151 12.12 0.01 -0.31
N HIS A 152 11.13 -0.86 -0.45
CA HIS A 152 10.59 -1.31 -1.74
C HIS A 152 9.31 -0.58 -2.20
N TYR A 153 8.91 0.50 -1.52
CA TYR A 153 7.61 1.14 -1.70
C TYR A 153 7.37 1.65 -3.13
N LYS A 154 6.50 0.98 -3.89
CA LYS A 154 6.09 1.33 -5.27
C LYS A 154 7.28 1.53 -6.22
N GLN A 155 8.33 0.71 -6.05
CA GLN A 155 9.51 0.76 -6.91
C GLN A 155 9.98 -0.63 -7.33
N TRP A 156 10.86 -0.62 -8.34
CA TRP A 156 11.53 -1.82 -8.84
C TRP A 156 12.75 -2.15 -7.98
N ASP A 157 12.94 -3.44 -7.77
CA ASP A 157 14.13 -4.05 -7.20
C ASP A 157 14.42 -5.34 -7.97
N ASP A 158 15.53 -5.38 -8.72
CA ASP A 158 15.93 -6.51 -9.56
C ASP A 158 14.80 -7.15 -10.39
N ASP A 159 14.10 -6.35 -11.20
CA ASP A 159 12.93 -6.76 -12.03
C ASP A 159 11.70 -7.25 -11.24
N ILE A 160 11.65 -6.99 -9.94
CA ILE A 160 10.50 -7.21 -9.07
C ILE A 160 9.93 -5.85 -8.65
N PHE A 161 8.63 -5.63 -8.85
CA PHE A 161 7.95 -4.41 -8.44
C PHE A 161 7.02 -4.69 -7.27
N TYR A 162 7.18 -3.93 -6.18
CA TYR A 162 6.34 -4.05 -4.98
C TYR A 162 5.35 -2.89 -4.92
N PHE A 163 4.07 -3.20 -4.87
CA PHE A 163 3.00 -2.22 -4.83
C PHE A 163 2.11 -2.45 -3.60
N PRO A 164 2.41 -1.77 -2.48
CA PRO A 164 1.56 -1.80 -1.31
C PRO A 164 0.21 -1.12 -1.57
N TYR A 165 -0.89 -1.80 -1.21
CA TYR A 165 -2.26 -1.31 -1.37
C TYR A 165 -3.19 -1.99 -0.36
N LEU A 166 -3.91 -1.18 0.42
CA LEU A 166 -4.66 -1.66 1.59
C LEU A 166 -3.77 -2.55 2.48
N LYS A 167 -4.25 -3.72 2.90
CA LYS A 167 -3.51 -4.65 3.75
C LYS A 167 -2.54 -5.56 3.01
N ASP A 168 -2.52 -5.48 1.68
CA ASP A 168 -1.77 -6.37 0.83
C ASP A 168 -0.61 -5.64 0.15
N ILE A 169 0.39 -6.41 -0.28
CA ILE A 169 1.46 -5.99 -1.17
C ILE A 169 1.34 -6.82 -2.43
N HIS A 170 1.19 -6.13 -3.55
CA HIS A 170 1.16 -6.76 -4.84
C HIS A 170 2.58 -6.82 -5.40
N VAL A 171 3.05 -8.03 -5.70
CA VAL A 171 4.43 -8.27 -6.15
C VAL A 171 4.40 -8.69 -7.61
N LEU A 172 5.01 -7.91 -8.48
CA LEU A 172 5.03 -8.13 -9.92
C LEU A 172 6.43 -8.55 -10.36
N PHE A 173 6.50 -9.61 -11.15
CA PHE A 173 7.72 -10.07 -11.82
C PHE A 173 7.72 -9.62 -13.27
N LYS A 174 8.76 -8.92 -13.68
CA LYS A 174 8.92 -8.42 -15.05
C LYS A 174 9.57 -9.46 -15.95
N VAL A 175 9.23 -9.44 -17.23
CA VAL A 175 10.03 -10.16 -18.24
C VAL A 175 11.35 -9.40 -18.44
N PRO A 176 12.53 -10.03 -18.28
CA PRO A 176 13.80 -9.32 -18.41
C PRO A 176 13.94 -8.60 -19.76
N ASP A 177 14.55 -7.41 -19.76
CA ASP A 177 14.64 -6.57 -20.96
C ASP A 177 15.50 -7.16 -22.09
N HIS A 178 16.36 -8.13 -21.77
CA HIS A 178 17.23 -8.80 -22.74
C HIS A 178 16.53 -9.92 -23.53
N ILE A 179 15.29 -10.28 -23.18
CA ILE A 179 14.52 -11.31 -23.87
C ILE A 179 14.00 -10.79 -25.21
N SER A 180 14.14 -11.58 -26.27
CA SER A 180 13.65 -11.23 -27.60
C SER A 180 12.14 -11.00 -27.58
N SER A 181 11.66 -10.01 -28.34
CA SER A 181 10.22 -9.74 -28.50
C SER A 181 9.44 -10.94 -29.02
N SER A 182 10.07 -11.83 -29.80
CA SER A 182 9.47 -13.08 -30.29
C SER A 182 9.24 -14.12 -29.19
N GLU A 183 9.97 -14.02 -28.06
CA GLU A 183 9.96 -15.00 -26.98
C GLU A 183 9.14 -14.53 -25.76
N VAL A 184 8.85 -13.23 -25.66
CA VAL A 184 8.09 -12.63 -24.54
C VAL A 184 6.78 -13.37 -24.27
N SER A 185 6.03 -13.74 -25.31
CA SER A 185 4.75 -14.45 -25.16
C SER A 185 4.93 -15.84 -24.53
N ILE A 186 5.98 -16.56 -24.93
CA ILE A 186 6.34 -17.88 -24.36
C ILE A 186 6.73 -17.71 -22.90
N TYR A 187 7.52 -16.68 -22.59
CA TYR A 187 7.92 -16.35 -21.21
C TYR A 187 6.71 -16.10 -20.30
N ILE A 188 5.74 -15.32 -20.77
CA ILE A 188 4.50 -15.03 -20.03
C ILE A 188 3.68 -16.30 -19.80
N GLU A 189 3.54 -17.16 -20.82
CA GLU A 189 2.73 -18.38 -20.71
C GLU A 189 3.35 -19.40 -19.74
N ILE A 190 4.67 -19.60 -19.81
CA ILE A 190 5.40 -20.43 -18.84
C ILE A 190 5.32 -19.81 -17.44
N GLY A 191 5.46 -18.49 -17.35
CA GLY A 191 5.32 -17.72 -16.11
C GLY A 191 3.96 -17.96 -15.44
N ARG A 192 2.87 -18.02 -16.21
CA ARG A 192 1.53 -18.34 -15.73
C ARG A 192 1.45 -19.74 -15.11
N ILE A 193 2.06 -20.74 -15.74
CA ILE A 193 2.08 -22.12 -15.21
C ILE A 193 2.91 -22.20 -13.92
N LEU A 194 4.07 -21.53 -13.89
CA LEU A 194 4.93 -21.51 -12.70
C LEU A 194 4.27 -20.76 -11.54
N LYS A 195 3.56 -19.67 -11.81
CA LYS A 195 2.76 -18.92 -10.84
C LYS A 195 1.76 -19.81 -10.11
N GLU A 196 0.99 -20.62 -10.84
CA GLU A 196 0.03 -21.55 -10.24
C GLU A 196 0.69 -22.56 -9.29
N LYS A 197 1.92 -23.00 -9.60
CA LYS A 197 2.68 -23.88 -8.70
C LYS A 197 3.10 -23.16 -7.42
N VAL A 198 3.52 -21.91 -7.51
CA VAL A 198 3.89 -21.10 -6.35
C VAL A 198 2.67 -20.83 -5.47
N LEU A 199 1.54 -20.42 -6.06
CA LEU A 199 0.30 -20.14 -5.32
C LEU A 199 -0.16 -21.36 -4.49
N ARG A 200 -0.03 -22.58 -5.01
CA ARG A 200 -0.36 -23.81 -4.26
C ARG A 200 0.57 -24.09 -3.09
N GLY A 201 1.78 -23.51 -3.08
CA GLY A 201 2.75 -23.69 -2.00
C GLY A 201 2.50 -22.80 -0.79
N TYR A 202 1.71 -21.72 -0.92
CA TYR A 202 1.49 -20.74 0.13
C TYR A 202 0.00 -20.47 0.32
N ASN A 203 -0.55 -20.78 1.49
CA ASN A 203 -1.98 -20.64 1.79
C ASN A 203 -2.47 -19.18 1.93
N PHE A 204 -1.56 -18.22 1.99
CA PHE A 204 -1.86 -16.78 2.10
C PHE A 204 -1.51 -15.99 0.83
N LEU A 205 -0.88 -16.63 -0.16
CA LEU A 205 -0.49 -15.98 -1.40
C LEU A 205 -1.63 -16.10 -2.41
N GLU A 206 -2.04 -14.98 -2.99
CA GLU A 206 -3.17 -14.92 -3.91
C GLU A 206 -2.76 -14.37 -5.28
N ASN A 207 -3.64 -14.56 -6.25
CA ASN A 207 -3.53 -13.92 -7.55
C ASN A 207 -3.83 -12.41 -7.42
N SER A 208 -3.08 -11.58 -8.14
CA SER A 208 -3.26 -10.13 -8.18
C SER A 208 -3.76 -9.68 -9.55
N TYR A 209 -4.78 -8.81 -9.54
CA TYR A 209 -5.37 -8.19 -10.74
C TYR A 209 -5.11 -6.67 -10.83
N LYS A 210 -4.21 -6.13 -10.01
CA LYS A 210 -4.00 -4.67 -9.82
C LYS A 210 -3.05 -4.01 -10.82
N LEU A 211 -2.72 -4.68 -11.94
CA LEU A 211 -1.84 -4.15 -12.99
C LEU A 211 -2.18 -2.72 -13.45
N PRO A 212 -3.46 -2.36 -13.70
CA PRO A 212 -3.80 -1.00 -14.14
C PRO A 212 -3.47 0.09 -13.10
N GLU A 213 -3.65 -0.22 -11.82
CA GLU A 213 -3.42 0.73 -10.72
C GLU A 213 -1.93 0.94 -10.43
N MET A 214 -1.09 -0.04 -10.79
CA MET A 214 0.37 0.05 -10.65
C MET A 214 1.00 1.02 -11.67
N LYS A 215 0.29 1.40 -12.74
CA LYS A 215 0.83 2.18 -13.87
C LYS A 215 2.09 1.57 -14.51
N VAL A 216 2.30 0.26 -14.35
CA VAL A 216 3.42 -0.48 -14.93
C VAL A 216 3.08 -0.83 -16.38
N LYS A 217 3.94 -0.42 -17.32
CA LYS A 217 3.81 -0.71 -18.76
C LYS A 217 4.64 -1.93 -19.21
N ALA A 218 5.48 -2.46 -18.33
CA ALA A 218 6.36 -3.58 -18.67
C ALA A 218 5.57 -4.90 -18.79
N PRO A 219 5.97 -5.82 -19.70
CA PRO A 219 5.43 -7.17 -19.72
C PRO A 219 5.67 -7.88 -18.39
N ALA A 220 4.62 -8.45 -17.80
CA ALA A 220 4.68 -9.13 -16.52
C ALA A 220 4.65 -10.65 -16.68
N LEU A 221 5.61 -11.35 -16.07
CA LEU A 221 5.66 -12.81 -15.97
C LEU A 221 4.60 -13.33 -15.00
N ALA A 222 4.50 -12.69 -13.84
CA ALA A 222 3.59 -13.07 -12.77
C ALA A 222 3.28 -11.87 -11.89
N VAL A 223 2.12 -11.90 -11.25
CA VAL A 223 1.73 -10.90 -10.25
C VAL A 223 1.07 -11.61 -9.09
N PHE A 224 1.66 -11.49 -7.91
CA PHE A 224 1.18 -12.06 -6.66
C PHE A 224 0.56 -10.98 -5.80
N LYS A 225 -0.28 -11.41 -4.85
CA LYS A 225 -0.80 -10.59 -3.77
C LYS A 225 -0.49 -11.31 -2.46
N THR A 226 0.22 -10.67 -1.56
CA THR A 226 0.54 -11.21 -0.22
C THR A 226 0.10 -10.21 0.84
N PRO A 227 -0.40 -10.66 2.00
CA PRO A 227 -0.59 -9.78 3.14
C PRO A 227 0.73 -9.08 3.53
N ALA A 228 0.65 -7.80 3.87
CA ALA A 228 1.83 -6.99 4.20
C ALA A 228 2.60 -7.52 5.42
N ASP A 229 1.90 -8.15 6.36
CA ASP A 229 2.49 -8.80 7.53
C ASP A 229 3.18 -10.13 7.22
N ARG A 230 3.01 -10.68 6.01
CA ARG A 230 3.66 -11.92 5.57
C ARG A 230 4.73 -11.68 4.49
N ILE A 231 5.07 -10.41 4.20
CA ILE A 231 5.95 -10.07 3.08
C ILE A 231 7.35 -10.69 3.15
N LEU A 232 7.88 -10.87 4.36
CA LEU A 232 9.20 -11.48 4.59
C LEU A 232 9.15 -13.01 4.72
N ASP A 233 7.97 -13.62 4.73
CA ASP A 233 7.83 -15.08 4.79
C ASP A 233 8.12 -15.74 3.43
N ILE A 234 8.27 -14.95 2.37
CA ILE A 234 8.50 -15.39 1.01
C ILE A 234 9.74 -14.70 0.44
N ASP A 235 10.68 -15.51 -0.04
CA ASP A 235 11.80 -15.02 -0.84
C ASP A 235 11.37 -14.85 -2.32
N PHE A 236 10.76 -13.70 -2.62
CA PHE A 236 10.31 -13.39 -3.97
C PHE A 236 11.46 -13.33 -4.99
N LYS A 237 12.68 -12.97 -4.55
CA LYS A 237 13.86 -12.92 -5.42
C LYS A 237 14.27 -14.31 -5.88
N SER A 238 14.38 -15.26 -4.95
CA SER A 238 14.65 -16.66 -5.29
C SER A 238 13.58 -17.27 -6.18
N ILE A 239 12.29 -16.94 -5.95
CA ILE A 239 11.20 -17.41 -6.83
C ILE A 239 11.35 -16.81 -8.23
N TYR A 240 11.62 -15.51 -8.34
CA TYR A 240 11.85 -14.84 -9.62
C TYR A 240 13.01 -15.47 -10.39
N ASP A 241 14.16 -15.64 -9.77
CA ASP A 241 15.35 -16.22 -10.41
C ASP A 241 15.08 -17.66 -10.88
N GLN A 242 14.31 -18.43 -10.10
CA GLN A 242 13.85 -19.75 -10.52
C GLN A 242 12.87 -19.71 -11.71
N PHE A 243 12.02 -18.69 -11.80
CA PHE A 243 11.14 -18.49 -12.95
C PHE A 243 11.97 -18.25 -14.19
N ILE A 244 12.89 -17.28 -14.15
CA ILE A 244 13.74 -16.96 -15.29
C ILE A 244 14.54 -18.17 -15.74
N LYS A 245 15.22 -18.87 -14.81
CA LYS A 245 16.03 -20.04 -15.13
C LYS A 245 15.22 -21.19 -15.76
N LYS A 246 14.04 -21.49 -15.22
CA LYS A 246 13.19 -22.58 -15.75
C LYS A 246 12.61 -22.22 -17.11
N THR A 247 12.17 -20.97 -17.27
CA THR A 247 11.60 -20.49 -18.53
C THR A 247 12.65 -20.46 -19.63
N ALA A 248 13.84 -19.91 -19.37
CA ALA A 248 14.95 -19.90 -20.32
C ALA A 248 15.29 -21.32 -20.82
N LYS A 249 15.43 -22.28 -19.90
CA LYS A 249 15.68 -23.68 -20.25
C LYS A 249 14.61 -24.27 -21.18
N ILE A 250 13.33 -23.96 -20.95
CA ILE A 250 12.24 -24.47 -21.79
C ILE A 250 12.28 -23.80 -23.17
N VAL A 251 12.57 -22.50 -23.22
CA VAL A 251 12.70 -21.76 -24.49
C VAL A 251 13.87 -22.28 -25.32
N ASP A 252 15.02 -22.54 -24.69
CA ASP A 252 16.17 -23.16 -25.37
C ASP A 252 15.78 -24.52 -25.98
N GLN A 253 15.06 -25.35 -25.22
CA GLN A 253 14.57 -26.64 -25.70
C GLN A 253 13.58 -26.50 -26.87
N ILE A 254 12.71 -25.48 -26.85
CA ILE A 254 11.79 -25.20 -27.96
C ILE A 254 12.57 -24.78 -29.22
N ASN A 255 13.59 -23.94 -29.05
CA ASN A 255 14.41 -23.44 -30.16
C ASN A 255 15.28 -24.55 -30.80
N GLU A 256 15.59 -25.62 -30.06
CA GLU A 256 16.27 -26.82 -30.58
C GLU A 256 15.34 -27.75 -31.38
N ILE A 257 14.01 -27.61 -31.27
CA ILE A 257 13.06 -28.41 -32.03
C ILE A 257 13.16 -28.03 -33.51
N LYS A 258 13.78 -28.90 -34.30
CA LYS A 258 13.71 -28.82 -35.76
C LYS A 258 12.29 -29.13 -36.20
N ILE A 259 11.57 -28.11 -36.64
CA ILE A 259 10.31 -28.28 -37.34
C ILE A 259 10.67 -28.52 -38.81
N GLU A 260 10.57 -29.77 -39.26
CA GLU A 260 10.52 -30.06 -40.70
C GLU A 260 9.18 -29.52 -41.22
N LEU A 261 9.25 -28.44 -42.00
CA LEU A 261 8.12 -27.85 -42.72
C LEU A 261 7.86 -28.60 -44.03
#